data_AF-A0A531LKI6-F1
#
_entry.id   AF-A0A531LKI6-F1
#
_cell.length_a   1.000
_cell.length_b   1.000
_cell.length_c   1.000
_cell.angle_alpha   90.00
_cell.angle_beta   90.00
_cell.angle_gamma   90.00
#
_symmetry.space_group_name_H-M   'P 1'
#
loop_
_entity.id
_entity.type
_entity.pdbx_description
1 polymer ?
#
loop_
_entity_poly.entity_id
_entity_poly.type
_entity_poly.pdbx_seq_one_letter_code
_entity_poly.pdbx_strand_id
1 'polypeptide(L)'
;SIPVMGRIAAGVPIDAIQHQTHSISVPPDMIMGGEHYALEVKGDSMIEAGIFDGDTVIIRNADTASPGEIIVALVDEEEATLK
;
A
#
# COMPACT_ATOMS: atom_id res chain seq x y z
N SER A 1 15.81 -4.42 -1.56
CA SER A 1 15.03 -3.43 -2.33
C SER A 1 13.60 -3.93 -2.40
N ILE A 2 12.62 -3.02 -2.42
CA ILE A 2 11.20 -3.34 -2.50
C ILE A 2 10.64 -2.83 -3.83
N PRO A 3 9.87 -3.65 -4.56
CA PRO A 3 9.22 -3.20 -5.79
C PRO A 3 8.09 -2.22 -5.47
N VAL A 4 8.05 -1.11 -6.20
CA VAL A 4 6.89 -0.22 -6.23
C VAL A 4 5.96 -0.72 -7.32
N MET A 5 4.76 -1.15 -6.94
CA MET A 5 3.83 -1.86 -7.83
C MET A 5 2.81 -0.95 -8.50
N GLY A 6 2.80 0.35 -8.20
CA GLY A 6 1.89 1.30 -8.81
C GLY A 6 1.29 2.26 -7.80
N ARG A 7 0.00 2.56 -7.97
CA ARG A 7 -0.73 3.56 -7.19
C ARG A 7 -1.96 2.96 -6.54
N ILE A 8 -2.31 3.47 -5.37
CA ILE A 8 -3.53 3.10 -4.65
C ILE A 8 -4.35 4.34 -4.31
N ALA A 9 -5.66 4.24 -4.48
CA ALA A 9 -6.55 5.28 -3.99
C ALA A 9 -6.80 5.10 -2.50
N ALA A 10 -6.72 6.23 -1.79
CA ALA A 10 -7.19 6.31 -0.44
C ALA A 10 -8.74 6.45 -0.48
N GLY A 11 -9.46 5.48 0.10
CA GLY A 11 -10.89 5.61 0.39
C GLY A 11 -11.86 5.01 -0.63
N VAL A 12 -11.80 5.43 -1.89
CA VAL A 12 -12.60 4.84 -2.99
C VAL A 12 -11.73 3.81 -3.69
N PRO A 13 -12.19 2.56 -3.85
CA PRO A 13 -11.41 1.56 -4.56
C PRO A 13 -11.13 2.00 -6.02
N ILE A 14 -9.91 1.73 -6.50
CA ILE A 14 -9.54 1.90 -7.91
C ILE A 14 -8.99 0.59 -8.45
N ASP A 15 -9.04 0.42 -9.77
CA ASP A 15 -8.32 -0.65 -10.46
C ASP A 15 -6.88 -0.74 -9.92
N ALA A 16 -6.55 -1.88 -9.33
CA ALA A 16 -5.22 -2.12 -8.79
C ALA A 16 -4.23 -2.23 -9.96
N ILE A 17 -3.60 -1.12 -10.32
CA ILE A 17 -2.49 -1.15 -11.28
C ILE A 17 -1.30 -1.78 -10.56
N GLN A 18 -1.08 -3.08 -10.77
CA GLN A 18 0.02 -3.87 -10.21
C GLN A 18 1.21 -3.98 -11.18
N HIS A 19 1.56 -2.89 -11.86
CA HIS A 19 2.73 -2.87 -12.74
C HIS A 19 3.94 -2.33 -11.98
N GLN A 20 4.99 -3.13 -11.87
CA GLN A 20 6.24 -2.67 -11.29
C GLN A 20 6.76 -1.44 -12.03
N THR A 21 6.83 -0.30 -11.34
CA THR A 21 7.30 0.96 -11.91
C THR A 21 8.80 1.13 -11.68
N HIS A 22 9.24 0.95 -10.43
CA HIS A 22 10.63 1.00 -10.02
C HIS A 22 10.82 0.20 -8.71
N SER A 23 12.01 0.27 -8.12
CA SER A 23 12.28 -0.29 -6.80
C SER A 23 12.84 0.78 -5.87
N ILE A 24 12.56 0.68 -4.59
CA ILE A 24 13.12 1.54 -3.54
C ILE A 24 14.03 0.75 -2.63
N SER A 25 15.10 1.40 -2.17
CA SER A 25 15.97 0.85 -1.12
C SER A 25 15.45 1.33 0.22
N VAL A 26 15.17 0.39 1.11
CA VAL A 26 14.75 0.69 2.48
C VAL A 26 15.66 -0.09 3.43
N PRO A 27 15.94 0.46 4.64
CA PRO A 27 16.71 -0.22 5.66
C PRO A 27 16.13 -1.61 5.97
N PRO A 28 16.95 -2.64 6.18
CA PRO A 28 16.48 -3.98 6.54
C PRO A 28 15.59 -3.99 7.79
N ASP A 29 15.86 -3.11 8.75
CA ASP A 29 15.08 -3.01 10.00
C ASP A 29 13.63 -2.55 9.79
N MET A 30 13.33 -1.92 8.64
CA MET A 30 11.96 -1.54 8.27
C MET A 30 11.19 -2.69 7.61
N ILE A 31 11.89 -3.74 7.17
CA ILE A 31 11.32 -4.90 6.50
C ILE A 31 11.56 -6.12 7.39
N MET A 32 10.56 -6.48 8.19
CA MET A 32 10.54 -7.80 8.84
C MET A 32 10.32 -8.90 7.78
N GLY A 33 10.64 -10.16 8.09
CA GLY A 33 10.41 -11.28 7.17
C GLY A 33 9.00 -11.32 6.54
N GLY A 34 8.92 -11.92 5.36
CA GLY A 34 7.72 -11.94 4.51
C GLY A 34 7.93 -11.21 3.19
N GLU A 35 6.91 -11.20 2.35
CA GLU A 35 6.92 -10.46 1.09
C GLU A 35 6.38 -9.04 1.30
N HIS A 36 7.05 -8.07 0.70
CA HIS A 36 6.70 -6.66 0.78
C HIS A 36 6.70 -6.03 -0.59
N TYR A 37 5.80 -5.07 -0.77
CA TYR A 37 5.71 -4.23 -1.95
C TYR A 37 5.34 -2.82 -1.52
N ALA A 38 5.53 -1.85 -2.40
CA ALA A 38 5.21 -0.46 -2.13
C ALA A 38 4.20 0.08 -3.13
N LEU A 39 3.36 1.01 -2.67
CA LEU A 39 2.38 1.73 -3.48
C LEU A 39 2.51 3.23 -3.22
N GLU A 40 2.30 4.02 -4.27
CA GLU A 40 2.15 5.48 -4.15
C GLU A 40 0.69 5.81 -3.86
N VAL A 41 0.45 6.57 -2.79
CA VAL A 41 -0.89 6.96 -2.37
C VAL A 41 -1.42 8.07 -3.27
N LYS A 42 -2.68 7.93 -3.68
CA LYS A 42 -3.42 8.94 -4.43
C LYS A 42 -4.68 9.33 -3.67
N GLY A 43 -4.81 10.62 -3.37
CA GLY A 43 -5.94 11.20 -2.64
C GLY A 43 -5.64 11.49 -1.17
N ASP A 44 -6.66 11.96 -0.46
CA ASP A 44 -6.58 12.57 0.86
C ASP A 44 -7.43 11.86 1.93
N SER A 45 -7.98 10.67 1.63
CA SER A 45 -8.89 10.01 2.58
C SER A 45 -8.22 9.54 3.88
N MET A 46 -6.88 9.43 3.89
CA MET A 46 -6.10 8.95 5.04
C MET A 46 -5.25 10.05 5.68
N ILE A 47 -5.56 11.33 5.41
CA ILE A 47 -4.82 12.47 6.00
C ILE A 47 -4.86 12.48 7.53
N GLU A 48 -5.93 11.98 8.16
CA GLU A 48 -6.04 11.89 9.61
C GLU A 48 -5.09 10.84 10.21
N ALA A 49 -4.71 9.84 9.41
CA ALA A 49 -3.67 8.87 9.75
C ALA A 49 -2.25 9.38 9.43
N GLY A 50 -2.12 10.61 8.91
CA GLY A 50 -0.85 11.19 8.48
C GLY A 50 -0.33 10.63 7.16
N ILE A 51 -1.20 10.04 6.34
CA ILE A 51 -0.87 9.51 5.01
C ILE A 51 -1.40 10.51 3.98
N PHE A 52 -0.50 11.11 3.20
CA PHE A 52 -0.79 12.17 2.27
C PHE A 52 -0.69 11.70 0.81
N ASP A 53 -1.31 12.46 -0.09
CA ASP A 53 -1.18 12.26 -1.53
C ASP A 53 0.30 12.33 -1.95
N GLY A 54 0.76 11.33 -2.71
CA GLY A 54 2.15 11.17 -3.14
C GLY A 54 3.04 10.42 -2.15
N ASP A 55 2.56 10.07 -0.95
CA ASP A 55 3.33 9.25 -0.01
C ASP A 55 3.56 7.84 -0.57
N THR A 56 4.70 7.25 -0.22
CA THR A 56 5.00 5.85 -0.51
C THR A 56 4.77 5.01 0.73
N VAL A 57 3.80 4.10 0.66
CA VAL A 57 3.51 3.14 1.73
C VAL A 57 4.16 1.80 1.41
N ILE A 58 4.75 1.17 2.42
CA ILE A 58 5.31 -0.19 2.34
C ILE A 58 4.30 -1.13 2.97
N ILE A 59 3.89 -2.13 2.20
CA ILE A 59 2.85 -3.08 2.57
C ILE A 59 3.48 -4.46 2.67
N ARG A 60 3.20 -5.14 3.77
CA ARG A 60 3.53 -6.56 3.95
C ARG A 60 2.33 -7.40 3.52
N ASN A 61 2.55 -8.40 2.68
CA ASN A 61 1.51 -9.39 2.37
C ASN A 61 1.09 -10.14 3.63
N ALA A 62 -0.22 -10.17 3.89
CA ALA A 62 -0.82 -10.90 5.00
C ALA A 62 -2.25 -11.31 4.65
N ASP A 63 -2.65 -12.51 5.06
CA ASP A 63 -4.00 -13.05 4.84
C ASP A 63 -5.00 -12.59 5.92
N THR A 64 -4.51 -11.92 6.97
CA THR A 64 -5.30 -11.51 8.13
C THR A 64 -4.88 -10.13 8.60
N ALA A 65 -5.82 -9.39 9.17
CA ALA A 65 -5.63 -8.08 9.77
C ALA A 65 -6.29 -8.01 11.14
N SER A 66 -5.70 -7.23 12.05
CA SER A 66 -6.23 -6.96 13.39
C SER A 66 -7.04 -5.67 13.41
N PRO A 67 -8.05 -5.54 14.28
CA PRO A 67 -8.79 -4.29 14.44
C PRO A 67 -7.86 -3.11 14.77
N GLY A 68 -7.98 -2.02 14.00
CA GLY A 68 -7.17 -0.82 14.15
C GLY A 68 -5.88 -0.80 13.34
N GLU A 69 -5.57 -1.86 12.59
CA GLU A 69 -4.48 -1.84 11.61
C GLU A 69 -4.92 -1.10 10.33
N ILE A 70 -4.00 -0.31 9.77
CA ILE A 70 -4.16 0.29 8.44
C ILE A 70 -3.82 -0.78 7.41
N ILE A 71 -4.75 -1.07 6.51
CA ILE A 71 -4.63 -2.17 5.57
C ILE A 71 -4.96 -1.74 4.15
N VAL A 72 -4.32 -2.43 3.22
CA VAL A 72 -4.73 -2.43 1.82
C VAL A 72 -5.65 -3.63 1.63
N ALA A 73 -6.91 -3.36 1.29
CA ALA A 73 -7.87 -4.38 0.94
C ALA A 73 -8.01 -4.45 -0.58
N LEU A 74 -7.96 -5.67 -1.10
CA LEU A 74 -8.45 -5.99 -2.45
C LEU A 74 -9.94 -6.29 -2.33
N VAL A 75 -10.75 -5.56 -3.09
CA VAL A 75 -12.20 -5.70 -3.21
C VAL A 75 -12.49 -6.25 -4.60
N ASP A 76 -13.32 -7.29 -4.67
CA ASP A 76 -13.74 -7.94 -5.92
C ASP A 76 -12.59 -8.36 -6.85
N GLU A 77 -11.41 -8.67 -6.28
CA GLU A 77 -10.17 -9.07 -6.97
C GLU A 77 -9.58 -8.04 -7.96
N GLU A 78 -10.28 -6.94 -8.22
CA GLU A 78 -9.89 -5.91 -9.21
C GLU A 78 -9.59 -4.56 -8.56
N GLU A 79 -10.26 -4.21 -7.46
CA GLU A 79 -10.14 -2.89 -6.85
C GLU A 79 -9.30 -2.92 -5.57
N ALA A 80 -8.44 -1.91 -5.36
CA ALA A 80 -7.68 -1.76 -4.11
C ALA A 80 -8.01 -0.44 -3.40
N THR A 81 -8.17 -0.49 -2.08
CA THR A 81 -8.32 0.71 -1.23
C THR A 81 -7.45 0.63 0.01
N LEU A 82 -6.95 1.78 0.43
CA LEU A 82 -6.33 1.97 1.74
C LEU A 82 -7.41 2.34 2.77
N LYS A 83 -7.40 1.72 3.95
CA LYS A 83 -8.33 1.96 5.06
C LYS A 83 -7.61 1.86 6.40
#